data_AF-A0AA89BTP0-F1
#
_entry.id   AF-A0AA89BTP0-F1
#
_cell.length_a   1.000
_cell.length_b   1.000
_cell.length_c   1.000
_cell.angle_alpha   90.00
_cell.angle_beta   90.00
_cell.angle_gamma   90.00
#
_symmetry.space_group_name_H-M   'P 1'
#
loop_
_entity.id
_entity.type
_entity.pdbx_description
1 polymer ?
#
loop_
_entity_poly.entity_id
_entity_poly.type
_entity_poly.pdbx_seq_one_letter_code
_entity_poly.pdbx_strand_id
1 'polypeptide(L)'
;MFETNADVAALFIGFGNLADISSLRQSKRLENHATMVMHVLDEAISSMDDTEYVIEMLQGIGKSHRKIAGFDPNFFLKIEEPFLLAVQETLQDRYSANISHVYKITIRFILMELTDGYRNGPDDDRYSENG
;
A
#
# COMPACT_ATOMS: atom_id res chain seq x y z
N MET A 1 -0.56 -10.64 6.27
CA MET A 1 0.35 -10.11 5.22
C MET A 1 1.79 -10.60 5.42
N PHE A 2 2.51 -10.15 6.44
CA PHE A 2 3.93 -10.52 6.64
C PHE A 2 4.18 -11.98 7.01
N GLU A 3 3.19 -12.66 7.60
CA GLU A 3 3.25 -14.10 7.89
C GLU A 3 3.24 -14.97 6.62
N THR A 4 2.75 -14.42 5.49
CA THR A 4 2.63 -15.12 4.20
C THR A 4 3.50 -14.52 3.09
N ASN A 5 4.16 -13.38 3.34
CA ASN A 5 5.01 -12.66 2.38
C ASN A 5 6.30 -12.20 3.07
N ALA A 6 7.25 -13.13 3.25
CA ALA A 6 8.50 -12.89 3.97
C ALA A 6 9.45 -11.89 3.26
N ASP A 7 9.33 -11.78 1.94
CA ASP A 7 9.98 -10.80 1.08
C ASP A 7 9.55 -9.36 1.42
N VAL A 8 8.25 -9.13 1.61
CA VAL A 8 7.73 -7.81 2.03
C VAL A 8 8.22 -7.46 3.44
N ALA A 9 8.28 -8.45 4.34
CA ALA A 9 8.80 -8.27 5.69
C ALA A 9 10.28 -7.85 5.71
N ALA A 10 11.09 -8.40 4.79
CA ALA A 10 12.52 -8.10 4.68
C ALA A 10 12.82 -6.62 4.42
N LEU A 11 11.94 -5.91 3.70
CA LEU A 11 12.08 -4.47 3.43
C LEU A 11 11.99 -3.59 4.68
N PHE A 12 11.27 -4.06 5.71
CA PHE A 12 11.09 -3.31 6.96
C PHE A 12 12.17 -3.60 8.01
N ILE A 13 12.80 -4.78 7.94
CA ILE A 13 13.84 -5.22 8.90
C ILE A 13 15.26 -4.90 8.41
N GLY A 14 15.44 -4.69 7.10
CA GLY A 14 16.76 -4.71 6.48
C GLY A 14 17.26 -6.15 6.33
N PHE A 15 18.23 -6.38 5.44
CA PHE A 15 18.75 -7.71 5.04
C PHE A 15 19.41 -8.54 6.16
N GLY A 16 19.29 -8.17 7.44
CA GLY A 16 20.14 -8.68 8.52
C GLY A 16 19.53 -9.68 9.50
N ASN A 17 18.21 -9.72 9.74
CA ASN A 17 17.65 -10.64 10.75
C ASN A 17 16.15 -10.88 10.59
N LEU A 18 15.77 -11.74 9.65
CA LEU A 18 14.41 -12.21 9.40
C LEU A 18 13.81 -13.09 10.52
N ALA A 19 14.47 -13.22 11.67
CA ALA A 19 14.24 -14.33 12.59
C ALA A 19 13.05 -14.16 13.56
N ASP A 20 12.43 -12.98 13.67
CA ASP A 20 11.37 -12.80 14.66
C ASP A 20 10.21 -11.90 14.19
N ILE A 21 9.14 -12.53 13.69
CA ILE A 21 7.85 -11.88 13.38
C ILE A 21 7.28 -11.12 14.60
N SER A 22 7.62 -11.54 15.84
CA SER A 22 7.18 -10.84 17.04
C SER A 22 7.85 -9.46 17.19
N SER A 23 9.07 -9.31 16.68
CA SER A 23 9.80 -8.03 16.64
C SER A 23 9.21 -7.05 15.60
N LEU A 24 8.64 -7.57 14.50
CA LEU A 24 7.93 -6.75 13.52
C LEU A 24 6.70 -6.07 14.11
N ARG A 25 5.92 -6.80 14.93
CA ARG A 25 4.73 -6.24 15.60
C ARG A 25 5.06 -5.09 16.55
N GLN A 26 6.30 -5.03 17.03
CA GLN A 26 6.79 -3.97 17.92
C GLN A 26 7.60 -2.88 17.18
N SER A 27 7.77 -3.02 15.86
CA SER A 27 8.52 -2.06 15.05
C SER A 27 7.72 -0.79 14.86
N LYS A 28 8.18 0.30 15.49
CA LYS A 28 7.60 1.64 15.30
C LYS A 28 7.59 2.06 13.82
N ARG A 29 8.59 1.63 13.04
CA ARG A 29 8.65 1.88 11.60
C ARG A 29 7.51 1.20 10.85
N LEU A 30 7.21 -0.06 11.21
CA LEU A 30 6.12 -0.80 10.59
C LEU A 30 4.76 -0.25 11.04
N GLU A 31 4.60 0.04 12.33
CA GLU A 31 3.39 0.67 12.88
C GLU A 31 3.07 1.98 12.15
N ASN A 32 4.05 2.89 12.07
CA ASN A 32 3.88 4.17 11.37
C ASN A 32 3.53 3.96 9.89
N HIS A 33 4.17 3.01 9.22
CA HIS A 33 3.87 2.74 7.82
C HIS A 33 2.46 2.15 7.64
N ALA A 34 2.04 1.23 8.51
CA ALA A 34 0.69 0.67 8.50
C ALA A 34 -0.36 1.78 8.71
N THR A 35 -0.12 2.71 9.64
CA THR A 35 -0.97 3.89 9.84
C THR A 35 -1.07 4.74 8.56
N MET A 36 0.06 5.01 7.90
CA MET A 36 0.07 5.75 6.64
C MET A 36 -0.70 5.02 5.53
N VAL A 37 -0.55 3.70 5.41
CA VAL A 37 -1.33 2.89 4.45
C VAL A 37 -2.82 3.03 4.71
N MET A 38 -3.26 2.95 5.97
CA MET A 38 -4.67 3.11 6.32
C MET A 38 -5.20 4.52 5.98
N HIS A 39 -4.41 5.57 6.22
CA HIS A 39 -4.79 6.93 5.83
C HIS A 39 -4.91 7.10 4.32
N VAL A 40 -3.98 6.54 3.54
CA VAL A 40 -4.05 6.61 2.07
C VAL A 40 -5.29 5.89 1.55
N LEU A 41 -5.64 4.73 2.11
CA LEU A 41 -6.86 4.00 1.73
C LEU A 41 -8.12 4.78 2.11
N ASP A 42 -8.17 5.36 3.31
CA ASP A 42 -9.29 6.17 3.78
C ASP A 42 -9.50 7.43 2.93
N GLU A 43 -8.41 8.14 2.61
CA GLU A 43 -8.42 9.31 1.73
C GLU A 43 -8.87 8.94 0.31
N ALA A 44 -8.31 7.86 -0.28
CA ALA A 44 -8.70 7.43 -1.62
C ALA A 44 -10.18 7.01 -1.69
N ILE A 45 -10.71 6.37 -0.63
CA ILE A 45 -12.13 5.98 -0.55
C ILE A 45 -13.03 7.21 -0.35
N SER A 46 -12.62 8.15 0.51
CA SER A 46 -13.42 9.32 0.87
C SER A 46 -13.46 10.39 -0.22
N SER A 47 -12.41 10.46 -1.05
CA SER A 47 -12.24 11.45 -2.12
C SER A 47 -12.52 10.86 -3.51
N MET A 48 -13.17 9.68 -3.60
CA MET A 48 -13.43 8.97 -4.86
C MET A 48 -14.32 9.75 -5.85
N ASP A 49 -15.03 10.77 -5.38
CA ASP A 49 -15.80 11.71 -6.20
C ASP A 49 -14.93 12.65 -7.04
N ASP A 50 -13.70 12.92 -6.59
CA ASP A 50 -12.65 13.57 -7.37
C ASP A 50 -11.58 12.54 -7.80
N THR A 51 -11.92 11.77 -8.84
CA THR A 51 -11.06 10.69 -9.32
C THR A 51 -9.70 11.19 -9.81
N GLU A 52 -9.61 12.40 -10.35
CA GLU A 52 -8.36 12.97 -10.86
C GLU A 52 -7.37 13.22 -9.71
N TYR A 53 -7.85 13.82 -8.62
CA TYR A 53 -7.07 14.00 -7.39
C TYR A 53 -6.60 12.67 -6.81
N VAL A 54 -7.49 11.67 -6.74
CA VAL A 54 -7.15 10.35 -6.20
C VAL A 54 -6.07 9.67 -7.04
N ILE A 55 -6.17 9.74 -8.37
CA ILE A 55 -5.13 9.20 -9.28
C ILE A 55 -3.80 9.90 -9.04
N GLU A 56 -3.77 11.25 -9.03
CA GLU A 56 -2.53 12.01 -8.82
C GLU A 56 -1.86 11.65 -7.49
N MET A 57 -2.65 11.58 -6.40
CA MET A 57 -2.17 11.22 -5.08
C MET A 57 -1.58 9.79 -5.07
N LEU A 58 -2.32 8.80 -5.57
CA LEU A 58 -1.88 7.41 -5.58
C LEU A 58 -0.64 7.20 -6.44
N GLN A 59 -0.59 7.81 -7.62
CA GLN A 59 0.58 7.71 -8.49
C GLN A 59 1.81 8.38 -7.86
N GLY A 60 1.63 9.51 -7.17
CA GLY A 60 2.70 10.16 -6.40
C GLY A 60 3.26 9.27 -5.28
N ILE A 61 2.38 8.56 -4.56
CA ILE A 61 2.78 7.58 -3.54
C ILE A 61 3.51 6.40 -4.17
N GLY A 62 3.00 5.86 -5.28
CA GLY A 62 3.63 4.80 -6.05
C GLY A 62 5.06 5.17 -6.47
N LYS A 63 5.24 6.38 -7.02
CA LYS A 63 6.54 6.94 -7.37
C LYS A 63 7.48 7.03 -6.16
N SER A 64 6.98 7.43 -4.99
CA SER A 64 7.82 7.57 -3.78
C SER A 64 8.48 6.25 -3.36
N HIS A 65 7.86 5.10 -3.65
CA HIS A 65 8.40 3.78 -3.31
C HIS A 65 9.61 3.38 -4.17
N ARG A 66 9.88 4.05 -5.30
CA ARG A 66 11.11 3.84 -6.10
C ARG A 66 12.38 4.15 -5.32
N LYS A 67 12.28 4.98 -4.28
CA LYS A 67 13.41 5.32 -3.39
C LYS A 67 13.82 4.15 -2.47
N ILE A 68 13.01 3.08 -2.42
CA ILE A 68 13.26 1.90 -1.60
C ILE A 68 14.04 0.88 -2.44
N ALA A 69 15.32 0.69 -2.11
CA ALA A 69 16.15 -0.29 -2.79
C ALA A 69 15.57 -1.70 -2.67
N GLY A 70 15.43 -2.39 -3.81
CA GLY A 70 14.90 -3.75 -3.87
C GLY A 70 13.37 -3.86 -3.76
N PHE A 71 12.64 -2.74 -3.83
CA PHE A 71 11.18 -2.78 -3.88
C PHE A 71 10.69 -3.35 -5.23
N ASP A 72 9.88 -4.40 -5.18
CA ASP A 72 9.15 -4.91 -6.33
C ASP A 72 7.74 -4.28 -6.33
N PRO A 73 7.30 -3.58 -7.39
CA PRO A 73 5.94 -3.05 -7.47
C PRO A 73 4.84 -4.10 -7.28
N ASN A 74 5.11 -5.39 -7.54
CA ASN A 74 4.16 -6.46 -7.26
C ASN A 74 3.87 -6.63 -5.75
N PHE A 75 4.68 -6.05 -4.86
CA PHE A 75 4.41 -6.03 -3.42
C PHE A 75 3.17 -5.22 -3.07
N PHE A 76 2.79 -4.21 -3.85
CA PHE A 76 1.51 -3.52 -3.67
C PHE A 76 0.34 -4.51 -3.78
N LEU A 77 0.38 -5.38 -4.79
CA LEU A 77 -0.67 -6.37 -5.05
C LEU A 77 -0.86 -7.37 -3.90
N LYS A 78 0.17 -7.59 -3.08
CA LYS A 78 0.11 -8.49 -1.91
C LYS A 78 -0.79 -7.97 -0.78
N ILE A 79 -1.23 -6.71 -0.84
CA ILE A 79 -2.13 -6.11 0.15
C ILE A 79 -3.60 -6.49 -0.10
N GLU A 80 -3.99 -6.84 -1.34
CA GLU A 80 -5.40 -7.07 -1.71
C GLU A 80 -6.10 -8.08 -0.79
N GLU A 81 -5.56 -9.29 -0.69
CA GLU A 81 -6.20 -10.37 0.10
C GLU A 81 -6.24 -10.05 1.61
N PRO A 82 -5.12 -9.64 2.26
CA PRO A 82 -5.16 -9.22 3.66
C PRO A 82 -6.15 -8.08 3.94
N PHE A 83 -6.26 -7.10 3.03
CA PHE A 83 -7.20 -6.00 3.16
C PHE A 83 -8.65 -6.49 3.09
N LEU A 84 -8.99 -7.30 2.07
CA LEU A 84 -10.33 -7.83 1.90
C LEU A 84 -10.77 -8.73 3.06
N LEU A 85 -9.84 -9.55 3.60
CA LEU A 85 -10.08 -10.35 4.79
C LEU A 85 -10.37 -9.45 6.01
N ALA A 86 -9.55 -8.42 6.23
CA ALA A 86 -9.74 -7.49 7.35
C ALA A 86 -11.08 -6.73 7.25
N VAL A 87 -11.49 -6.32 6.04
CA VAL A 87 -12.81 -5.70 5.81
C VAL A 87 -13.95 -6.68 6.13
N GLN A 88 -13.84 -7.93 5.68
CA GLN A 88 -14.83 -8.96 5.97
C GLN A 88 -14.96 -9.22 7.47
N GLU A 89 -13.84 -9.37 8.18
CA GLU A 89 -13.81 -9.57 9.64
C GLU A 89 -14.35 -8.37 10.40
N THR A 90 -14.10 -7.15 9.91
CA THR A 90 -14.57 -5.90 10.55
C THR A 90 -16.07 -5.69 10.36
N LEU A 91 -16.59 -6.00 9.18
CA LEU A 91 -18.01 -5.77 8.85
C LEU A 91 -18.92 -6.91 9.31
N GLN A 92 -18.38 -8.12 9.49
CA GLN A 92 -19.11 -9.31 9.96
C GLN A 92 -20.43 -9.49 9.19
N ASP A 93 -21.57 -9.46 9.88
CA ASP A 93 -22.91 -9.65 9.29
C ASP A 93 -23.28 -8.58 8.25
N ARG A 94 -22.58 -7.44 8.23
CA ARG A 94 -22.77 -6.38 7.23
C ARG A 94 -22.00 -6.64 5.93
N TYR A 95 -21.13 -7.65 5.89
CA TYR A 95 -20.36 -8.01 4.70
C TYR A 95 -21.21 -8.80 3.71
N SER A 96 -22.04 -8.09 2.96
CA SER A 96 -22.87 -8.66 1.89
C SER A 96 -22.08 -8.86 0.58
N ALA A 97 -22.66 -9.60 -0.36
CA ALA A 97 -22.09 -9.78 -1.70
C ALA A 97 -21.83 -8.44 -2.42
N ASN A 98 -22.73 -7.45 -2.24
CA ASN A 98 -22.56 -6.11 -2.81
C ASN A 98 -21.36 -5.38 -2.18
N ILE A 99 -21.26 -5.41 -0.86
CA ILE A 99 -20.13 -4.81 -0.13
C ILE A 99 -18.81 -5.46 -0.56
N SER A 100 -18.76 -6.79 -0.63
CA SER A 100 -17.57 -7.51 -1.12
C SER A 100 -17.17 -7.07 -2.53
N HIS A 101 -18.15 -6.90 -3.42
CA HIS A 101 -17.88 -6.47 -4.79
C HIS A 101 -17.30 -5.05 -4.85
N VAL A 102 -17.89 -4.11 -4.10
CA VAL A 102 -17.41 -2.71 -4.02
C VAL A 102 -15.98 -2.67 -3.50
N TYR A 103 -15.68 -3.29 -2.35
CA TYR A 103 -14.32 -3.26 -1.79
C TYR A 103 -13.28 -3.91 -2.72
N LYS A 104 -13.65 -4.97 -3.46
CA LYS A 104 -12.76 -5.59 -4.47
C LYS A 104 -12.42 -4.63 -5.60
N ILE A 105 -13.40 -3.90 -6.12
CA ILE A 105 -13.16 -2.92 -7.19
C ILE A 105 -12.29 -1.79 -6.66
N THR A 106 -12.64 -1.24 -5.51
CA THR A 106 -11.93 -0.11 -4.91
C THR A 106 -10.46 -0.44 -4.62
N ILE A 107 -10.18 -1.55 -3.94
CA ILE A 107 -8.78 -1.90 -3.62
C ILE A 107 -7.97 -2.17 -4.89
N ARG A 108 -8.55 -2.81 -5.91
CA ARG A 108 -7.85 -3.05 -7.18
C ARG A 108 -7.49 -1.77 -7.89
N PHE A 109 -8.43 -0.82 -7.96
CA PHE A 109 -8.17 0.51 -8.51
C PHE A 109 -6.98 1.17 -7.80
N ILE A 110 -7.01 1.23 -6.46
CA ILE A 110 -5.93 1.83 -5.66
C ILE A 110 -4.58 1.16 -5.95
N LEU A 111 -4.53 -0.17 -5.93
CA LEU A 111 -3.30 -0.91 -6.16
C LEU A 111 -2.77 -0.79 -7.59
N MET A 112 -3.66 -0.65 -8.58
CA MET A 112 -3.28 -0.39 -9.97
C MET A 112 -2.64 0.98 -10.12
N GLU A 113 -3.23 2.04 -9.56
CA GLU A 113 -2.65 3.39 -9.65
C GLU A 113 -1.33 3.53 -8.90
N LEU A 114 -1.18 2.88 -7.73
CA LEU A 114 0.12 2.79 -7.03
C LEU A 114 1.18 2.11 -7.91
N THR A 115 0.81 1.00 -8.57
CA THR A 115 1.69 0.25 -9.46
C THR A 115 2.06 1.07 -10.69
N ASP A 116 1.10 1.80 -11.27
CA ASP A 116 1.31 2.65 -12.44
C ASP A 116 2.22 3.84 -12.09
N GLY A 117 1.96 4.54 -10.98
CA GLY A 117 2.84 5.58 -10.48
C GLY A 117 4.27 5.09 -10.24
N TYR A 118 4.43 3.88 -9.69
CA TYR A 118 5.74 3.25 -9.55
C TYR A 118 6.41 2.95 -10.90
N ARG A 119 5.68 2.56 -11.94
CA ARG A 119 6.28 2.16 -13.24
C ARG A 119 6.50 3.34 -14.20
N ASN A 120 5.53 4.25 -14.25
CA ASN A 120 5.36 5.21 -15.33
C ASN A 120 5.39 6.68 -14.89
N GLY A 121 5.30 6.96 -13.59
CA GLY A 121 5.44 8.32 -13.07
C GLY A 121 6.75 8.98 -13.53
N PRO A 122 6.75 10.26 -13.95
CA PRO A 122 7.97 10.95 -14.35
C PRO A 122 8.95 11.03 -13.19
N ASP A 123 10.26 11.02 -13.42
CA ASP A 123 11.23 11.29 -12.35
C ASP A 123 11.09 12.73 -11.85
N ASP A 124 11.36 12.96 -10.56
CA ASP A 124 11.24 14.31 -9.99
C ASP A 124 12.51 15.11 -10.28
N ASP A 125 12.64 15.63 -11.50
CA ASP A 125 13.78 16.50 -11.87
C ASP A 125 13.70 17.90 -11.25
N ARG A 126 12.67 18.20 -10.45
CA ARG A 126 12.45 19.55 -9.88
C ARG A 126 13.42 19.91 -8.74
N TYR A 127 14.38 19.03 -8.41
CA TYR A 127 15.45 19.29 -7.46
C TYR A 127 16.86 18.96 -7.99
N SER A 128 17.01 18.72 -9.30
CA SER A 128 18.31 18.44 -9.93
C SER A 128 19.13 19.69 -10.29
N GLU A 129 18.61 20.90 -10.00
CA GLU A 129 19.37 22.15 -10.05
C GLU A 129 19.63 22.64 -8.62
N ASN A 130 20.69 22.14 -7.99
CA ASN A 130 21.58 22.84 -7.06
C ASN A 130 22.50 21.84 -6.34
N GLY A 131 23.74 21.68 -6.85
CA GLY A 131 24.83 20.99 -6.15
C GLY A 131 25.82 20.31 -7.07
#